data_AF-A0AAE5P533-F1
#
_entry.id   AF-A0AAE5P533-F1
#
_cell.length_a   1.000
_cell.length_b   1.000
_cell.length_c   1.000
_cell.angle_alpha   90.00
_cell.angle_beta   90.00
_cell.angle_gamma   90.00
#
_symmetry.space_group_name_H-M   'P 1'
#
loop_
_entity.id
_entity.type
_entity.pdbx_description
1 polymer ?
#
loop_
_entity_poly.entity_id
_entity_poly.type
_entity_poly.pdbx_seq_one_letter_code
_entity_poly.pdbx_strand_id
1 'polypeptide(L)'
;MSQDPIKQQVEKLKKKAEQNRQMHFSISKKANVLNKMLHATALIGSSITAILTFAEFETFLPWLSWLTDGTYKLIIGLFAGLIFIITILEEYLGLGKKAAAHETIGKQLTTFIRKASTLETYETLTQDHMDKAVSDYSSINESAPIIPDRVFLREKQRLCIKIDVSKKLEQTPHMSVRLYLIKMKLKQLFSSNQT
;
A
#
# COMPACT_ATOMS: atom_id res chain seq x y z
N MET A 1 -15.75 -40.98 -8.10
CA MET A 1 -15.96 -40.13 -6.91
C MET A 1 -15.68 -38.69 -7.33
N SER A 2 -16.65 -37.79 -7.12
CA SER A 2 -16.62 -36.42 -7.63
C SER A 2 -15.34 -35.69 -7.17
N GLN A 3 -14.64 -35.08 -8.12
CA GLN A 3 -13.45 -34.24 -7.88
C GLN A 3 -13.81 -32.80 -7.48
N ASP A 4 -15.10 -32.51 -7.32
CA ASP A 4 -15.58 -31.20 -6.88
C ASP A 4 -15.02 -30.73 -5.52
N PRO A 5 -14.87 -31.58 -4.48
CA PRO A 5 -14.49 -31.06 -3.17
C PRO A 5 -13.02 -30.63 -3.13
N ILE A 6 -12.15 -31.31 -3.89
CA ILE A 6 -10.73 -30.96 -3.99
C ILE A 6 -10.55 -29.68 -4.82
N LYS A 7 -11.17 -29.60 -6.00
CA LYS A 7 -11.12 -28.40 -6.85
C LYS A 7 -11.67 -27.16 -6.13
N GLN A 8 -12.78 -27.30 -5.40
CA GLN A 8 -13.33 -26.22 -4.58
C GLN A 8 -12.39 -25.76 -3.46
N GLN A 9 -11.58 -26.66 -2.90
CA GLN A 9 -10.59 -26.29 -1.88
C GLN A 9 -9.42 -25.52 -2.49
N VAL A 10 -8.90 -25.92 -3.66
CA VAL A 10 -7.90 -25.13 -4.41
C VAL A 10 -8.42 -23.73 -4.68
N GLU A 11 -9.66 -23.62 -5.16
CA GLU A 11 -10.29 -22.34 -5.49
C GLU A 11 -10.42 -21.45 -4.24
N LYS A 12 -10.80 -22.02 -3.09
CA LYS A 12 -10.85 -21.31 -1.80
C LYS A 12 -9.46 -20.81 -1.38
N LEU A 13 -8.42 -21.63 -1.50
CA LEU A 13 -7.04 -21.23 -1.18
C LEU A 13 -6.56 -20.11 -2.10
N LYS A 14 -6.83 -20.22 -3.41
CA LYS A 14 -6.53 -19.18 -4.39
C LYS A 14 -7.21 -17.86 -4.04
N LYS A 15 -8.51 -17.88 -3.74
CA LYS A 15 -9.27 -16.69 -3.31
C LYS A 15 -8.67 -16.03 -2.06
N LYS A 16 -8.28 -16.84 -1.06
CA LYS A 16 -7.58 -16.33 0.14
C LYS A 16 -6.23 -15.71 -0.21
N ALA A 17 -5.44 -16.37 -1.07
CA ALA A 17 -4.16 -15.87 -1.52
C ALA A 17 -4.28 -14.56 -2.32
N GLU A 18 -5.30 -14.42 -3.17
CA GLU A 18 -5.59 -13.18 -3.90
C GLU A 18 -5.88 -12.01 -2.97
N GLN A 19 -6.70 -12.25 -1.94
CA GLN A 19 -7.00 -11.25 -0.92
C GLN A 19 -5.74 -10.85 -0.13
N ASN A 20 -4.97 -11.83 0.35
CA ASN A 20 -3.72 -11.57 1.07
C ASN A 20 -2.73 -10.80 0.20
N ARG A 21 -2.54 -11.21 -1.05
CA ARG A 21 -1.66 -10.54 -2.02
C ARG A 21 -2.01 -9.07 -2.17
N GLN A 22 -3.30 -8.77 -2.34
CA GLN A 22 -3.78 -7.40 -2.49
C GLN A 22 -3.49 -6.56 -1.25
N MET A 23 -3.65 -7.12 -0.05
CA MET A 23 -3.34 -6.44 1.21
C MET A 23 -1.84 -6.14 1.34
N HIS A 24 -0.98 -7.14 1.09
CA HIS A 24 0.47 -6.97 1.12
C HIS A 24 0.94 -5.91 0.12
N PHE A 25 0.46 -5.94 -1.13
CA PHE A 25 0.80 -4.90 -2.11
C PHE A 25 0.26 -3.52 -1.73
N SER A 26 -0.92 -3.42 -1.12
CA SER A 26 -1.45 -2.14 -0.63
C SER A 26 -0.57 -1.53 0.46
N ILE A 27 -0.08 -2.35 1.39
CA ILE A 27 0.85 -1.90 2.45
C ILE A 27 2.19 -1.51 1.84
N SER A 28 2.77 -2.38 1.01
CA SER A 28 4.05 -2.14 0.35
C SER A 28 4.03 -0.83 -0.43
N LYS A 29 3.01 -0.60 -1.27
CA LYS A 29 2.88 0.63 -2.05
C LYS A 29 2.83 1.88 -1.17
N LYS A 30 2.02 1.87 -0.10
CA LYS A 30 1.91 3.02 0.80
C LYS A 30 3.21 3.30 1.55
N ALA A 31 3.85 2.25 2.07
CA ALA A 31 5.12 2.36 2.77
C ALA A 31 6.22 2.88 1.82
N ASN A 32 6.28 2.37 0.58
CA ASN A 32 7.25 2.81 -0.42
C ASN A 32 7.04 4.27 -0.84
N VAL A 33 5.78 4.70 -1.06
CA VAL A 33 5.48 6.10 -1.37
C VAL A 33 5.91 7.00 -0.22
N LEU A 34 5.55 6.66 1.02
CA LEU A 34 5.95 7.45 2.19
C LEU A 34 7.47 7.49 2.36
N ASN A 35 8.16 6.36 2.17
CA ASN A 35 9.62 6.28 2.20
C ASN A 35 10.25 7.23 1.17
N LYS A 36 9.78 7.16 -0.08
CA LYS A 36 10.27 8.03 -1.16
C LYS A 36 10.00 9.51 -0.89
N MET A 37 8.85 9.84 -0.31
CA MET A 37 8.52 11.21 0.04
C MET A 37 9.43 11.74 1.16
N LEU A 38 9.62 10.98 2.25
CA LEU A 38 10.54 11.38 3.32
C LEU A 38 11.97 11.54 2.81
N HIS A 39 12.45 10.57 2.04
CA HIS A 39 13.78 10.61 1.44
C HIS A 39 13.99 11.83 0.54
N ALA A 40 13.01 12.11 -0.33
CA ALA A 40 13.04 13.28 -1.20
C ALA A 40 13.02 14.59 -0.40
N THR A 41 12.18 14.68 0.64
CA THR A 41 12.13 15.85 1.52
C THR A 41 13.45 16.06 2.26
N ALA A 42 14.07 14.99 2.78
CA ALA A 42 15.37 15.07 3.43
C ALA A 42 16.48 15.51 2.46
N LEU A 43 16.49 14.98 1.24
CA LEU A 43 17.50 15.31 0.22
C LEU A 43 17.35 16.74 -0.30
N ILE A 44 16.13 17.17 -0.65
CA ILE A 44 15.86 18.55 -1.09
C ILE A 44 16.13 19.52 0.06
N GLY A 45 15.64 19.21 1.26
CA GLY A 45 15.80 20.05 2.45
C GLY A 45 17.27 20.23 2.82
N SER A 46 18.05 19.15 2.87
CA SER A 46 19.50 19.21 3.15
C SER A 46 20.25 20.02 2.11
N SER A 47 19.87 19.91 0.82
CA SER A 47 20.47 20.69 -0.26
C SER A 47 20.17 22.19 -0.12
N ILE A 48 18.92 22.55 0.19
CA ILE A 48 18.52 23.94 0.46
C ILE A 48 19.26 24.48 1.68
N THR A 49 19.29 23.73 2.78
CA THR A 49 20.01 24.12 3.99
C THR A 49 21.50 24.34 3.71
N ALA A 50 22.15 23.48 2.93
CA ALA A 50 23.55 23.64 2.56
C ALA A 50 23.77 24.93 1.75
N ILE A 51 22.94 25.18 0.73
CA ILE A 51 23.00 26.42 -0.07
C ILE A 51 22.83 27.65 0.82
N LEU A 52 21.81 27.66 1.69
CA LEU A 52 21.57 28.77 2.60
C LEU A 52 22.70 28.95 3.61
N THR A 53 23.33 27.88 4.07
CA THR A 53 24.47 27.95 5.00
C THR A 53 25.67 28.67 4.37
N PHE A 54 25.90 28.46 3.06
CA PHE A 54 27.01 29.11 2.33
C PHE A 54 26.63 30.45 1.69
N ALA A 55 25.34 30.74 1.51
CA ALA A 55 24.89 32.00 0.95
C ALA A 55 24.98 33.13 1.99
N GLU A 56 25.57 34.25 1.59
CA GLU A 56 25.60 35.47 2.40
C GLU A 56 24.19 36.06 2.53
N PHE A 57 23.82 36.51 3.74
CA PHE A 57 22.47 37.03 4.01
C PHE A 57 22.12 38.25 3.14
N GLU A 58 23.12 39.04 2.73
CA GLU A 58 22.96 40.22 1.88
C GLU A 58 22.31 39.90 0.54
N THR A 59 22.56 38.69 0.02
CA THR A 59 21.97 38.18 -1.23
C THR A 59 20.43 38.16 -1.20
N PHE A 60 19.84 38.07 0.01
CA PHE A 60 18.39 37.97 0.19
C PHE A 60 17.73 39.31 0.58
N LEU A 61 18.50 40.35 0.89
CA LEU A 61 17.99 41.69 1.24
C LEU A 61 17.05 42.30 0.19
N PRO A 62 17.28 42.14 -1.14
CA PRO A 62 16.37 42.67 -2.16
C PRO A 62 14.96 42.07 -2.09
N TRP A 63 14.82 40.86 -1.54
CA TRP A 63 13.53 40.18 -1.38
C TRP A 63 12.99 40.24 0.04
N LEU A 64 13.87 40.38 1.04
CA LEU A 64 13.54 40.35 2.46
C LEU A 64 14.30 41.48 3.19
N SER A 65 13.78 42.71 3.07
CA SER A 65 14.42 43.91 3.65
C SER A 65 14.44 43.96 5.18
N TRP A 66 13.71 43.08 5.86
CA TRP A 66 13.68 42.95 7.32
C TRP A 66 14.67 41.91 7.85
N LEU A 67 15.38 41.20 6.98
CA LEU A 67 16.25 40.09 7.35
C LEU A 67 17.58 40.61 7.93
N THR A 68 17.82 40.31 9.20
CA THR A 68 19.12 40.53 9.86
C THR A 68 19.95 39.25 9.84
N ASP A 69 21.28 39.36 9.96
CA ASP A 69 22.20 38.21 10.02
C ASP A 69 21.81 37.22 11.15
N GLY A 70 21.47 37.72 12.32
CA GLY A 70 21.01 36.89 13.45
C GLY A 70 19.73 36.12 13.13
N THR A 71 18.74 36.79 12.54
CA THR A 71 17.48 36.12 12.13
C THR A 71 17.71 35.10 11.02
N TYR A 72 18.60 35.40 10.07
CA TYR A 72 18.94 34.49 8.98
C TYR A 72 19.58 33.19 9.50
N LYS A 73 20.59 33.31 10.36
CA LYS A 73 21.25 32.15 10.98
C LYS A 73 20.28 31.31 11.82
N LEU A 74 19.36 31.94 12.55
CA LEU A 74 18.35 31.25 13.33
C LEU A 74 17.38 30.46 12.43
N ILE A 75 16.91 31.06 11.33
CA ILE A 75 16.04 30.38 10.35
C ILE A 75 16.75 29.17 9.75
N ILE A 76 18.02 29.31 9.33
CA ILE A 76 18.80 28.19 8.80
C ILE A 76 18.97 27.09 9.84
N GLY A 77 19.33 27.44 11.07
CA GLY A 77 19.50 26.48 12.16
C GLY A 77 18.21 25.70 12.45
N LEU A 78 17.07 26.39 12.44
CA LEU A 78 15.76 25.77 12.63
C LEU A 78 15.40 24.82 11.46
N PHE A 79 15.64 25.24 10.22
CA PHE A 79 15.46 24.38 9.05
C PHE A 79 16.37 23.15 9.09
N ALA A 80 17.65 23.33 9.42
CA ALA A 80 18.62 22.25 9.56
C ALA A 80 18.17 21.24 10.63
N GLY A 81 17.72 21.73 11.78
CA GLY A 81 17.18 20.89 12.85
C GLY A 81 15.94 20.10 12.42
N LEU A 82 15.01 20.73 11.70
CA LEU A 82 13.82 20.04 11.18
C LEU A 82 14.18 18.96 10.17
N ILE A 83 15.08 19.23 9.22
CA ILE A 83 15.53 18.24 8.25
C ILE A 83 16.22 17.07 8.94
N PHE A 84 17.06 17.35 9.95
CA PHE A 84 17.72 16.31 10.73
C PHE A 84 16.71 15.40 11.45
N ILE A 85 15.65 15.95 12.05
CA ILE A 85 14.56 15.17 12.66
C ILE A 85 13.87 14.30 11.61
N ILE A 86 13.59 14.83 10.42
CA ILE A 86 12.98 14.06 9.33
C ILE A 86 13.88 12.88 8.91
N THR A 87 15.18 13.11 8.79
CA THR A 87 16.15 12.04 8.46
C THR A 87 16.18 10.95 9.54
N ILE A 88 16.15 11.32 10.83
CA ILE A 88 16.05 10.34 11.92
C ILE A 88 14.75 9.53 11.83
N LEU A 89 13.62 10.20 11.58
CA LEU A 89 12.33 9.53 11.46
C LEU A 89 12.29 8.57 10.27
N GLU A 90 12.88 8.94 9.14
CA GLU A 90 12.99 8.08 7.97
C GLU A 90 13.71 6.75 8.31
N GLU A 91 14.87 6.83 8.96
CA GLU A 91 15.66 5.67 9.36
C GLU A 91 14.92 4.83 10.42
N TYR A 92 14.39 5.48 11.46
CA TYR A 92 13.69 4.80 12.56
C TYR A 92 12.45 4.05 12.09
N LEU A 93 11.64 4.64 11.20
CA LEU A 93 10.41 4.02 10.72
C LEU A 93 10.68 2.82 9.80
N GLY A 94 11.88 2.69 9.23
CA GLY A 94 12.29 1.54 8.42
C GLY A 94 11.32 1.23 7.26
N LEU A 95 10.68 2.26 6.70
CA LEU A 95 9.57 2.10 5.77
C LEU A 95 9.97 1.36 4.49
N GLY A 96 11.21 1.53 4.02
CA GLY A 96 11.79 0.78 2.92
C GLY A 96 11.85 -0.72 3.19
N LYS A 97 12.37 -1.14 4.36
CA LYS A 97 12.44 -2.55 4.78
C LYS A 97 11.04 -3.16 4.87
N LYS A 98 10.11 -2.42 5.48
CA LYS A 98 8.70 -2.82 5.55
C LYS A 98 8.08 -2.98 4.17
N ALA A 99 8.30 -2.02 3.27
CA ALA A 99 7.74 -2.07 1.92
C ALA A 99 8.25 -3.29 1.15
N ALA A 100 9.55 -3.57 1.23
CA ALA A 100 10.19 -4.72 0.59
C ALA A 100 9.66 -6.05 1.14
N ALA A 101 9.54 -6.19 2.47
CA ALA A 101 9.03 -7.40 3.10
C ALA A 101 7.60 -7.73 2.62
N HIS A 102 6.68 -6.75 2.62
CA HIS A 102 5.34 -6.97 2.10
C HIS A 102 5.33 -7.21 0.57
N GLU A 103 6.24 -6.59 -0.20
CA GLU A 103 6.34 -6.83 -1.64
C GLU A 103 6.76 -8.27 -1.95
N THR A 104 7.74 -8.81 -1.22
CA THR A 104 8.23 -10.18 -1.37
C THR A 104 7.12 -11.20 -1.13
N ILE A 105 6.36 -11.05 -0.05
CA ILE A 105 5.20 -11.92 0.22
C ILE A 105 4.15 -11.78 -0.88
N GLY A 106 3.87 -10.56 -1.35
CA GLY A 106 2.98 -10.33 -2.50
C GLY A 106 3.43 -11.08 -3.76
N LYS A 107 4.73 -11.12 -4.04
CA LYS A 107 5.31 -11.89 -5.16
C LYS A 107 5.18 -13.39 -4.95
N GLN A 108 5.48 -13.90 -3.75
CA GLN A 108 5.30 -15.32 -3.41
C GLN A 108 3.84 -15.76 -3.56
N LEU A 109 2.90 -14.98 -3.05
CA LEU A 109 1.46 -15.23 -3.22
C LEU A 109 1.04 -15.16 -4.70
N THR A 110 1.65 -14.29 -5.51
CA THR A 110 1.41 -14.25 -6.97
C THR A 110 1.84 -15.57 -7.62
N THR A 111 3.02 -16.07 -7.26
CA THR A 111 3.51 -17.37 -7.74
C THR A 111 2.59 -18.51 -7.30
N PHE A 112 2.15 -18.49 -6.04
CA PHE A 112 1.17 -19.45 -5.52
C PHE A 112 -0.15 -19.44 -6.30
N ILE A 113 -0.73 -18.26 -6.57
CA ILE A 113 -1.97 -18.12 -7.35
C ILE A 113 -1.81 -18.69 -8.76
N ARG A 114 -0.65 -18.49 -9.39
CA ARG A 114 -0.35 -19.08 -10.71
C ARG A 114 -0.32 -20.60 -10.64
N LYS A 115 0.40 -21.18 -9.67
CA LYS A 115 0.41 -22.63 -9.43
C LYS A 115 -1.00 -23.17 -9.18
N ALA A 116 -1.78 -22.52 -8.32
CA ALA A 116 -3.16 -22.91 -8.01
C ALA A 116 -4.07 -22.86 -9.24
N SER A 117 -3.92 -21.83 -10.09
CA SER A 117 -4.66 -21.74 -11.36
C SER A 117 -4.27 -22.85 -12.34
N THR A 118 -3.01 -23.28 -12.36
CA THR A 118 -2.59 -24.46 -13.14
C THR A 118 -3.24 -25.73 -12.60
N LEU A 119 -3.29 -25.91 -11.28
CA LEU A 119 -3.97 -27.06 -10.67
C LEU A 119 -5.46 -27.11 -11.06
N GLU A 120 -6.15 -25.96 -11.12
CA GLU A 120 -7.56 -25.89 -11.54
C GLU A 120 -7.79 -26.43 -12.96
N THR A 121 -6.79 -26.36 -13.84
CA THR A 121 -6.88 -26.88 -15.23
C THR A 121 -6.70 -28.39 -15.33
N TYR A 122 -6.26 -29.08 -14.27
CA TYR A 122 -6.03 -30.51 -14.34
C TYR A 122 -7.35 -31.28 -14.42
N GLU A 123 -7.42 -32.24 -15.34
CA GLU A 123 -8.56 -33.15 -15.45
C GLU A 123 -8.73 -34.01 -14.22
N THR A 124 -7.61 -34.39 -13.58
CA THR A 124 -7.61 -35.13 -12.32
C THR A 124 -6.66 -34.49 -11.31
N LEU A 125 -7.16 -34.28 -10.10
CA LEU A 125 -6.45 -33.66 -8.98
C LEU A 125 -6.34 -34.68 -7.85
N THR A 126 -5.11 -34.96 -7.41
CA THR A 126 -4.84 -35.89 -6.31
C THR A 126 -4.77 -35.15 -4.98
N GLN A 127 -4.90 -35.91 -3.88
CA GLN A 127 -4.76 -35.35 -2.53
C GLN A 127 -3.35 -34.81 -2.27
N ASP A 128 -2.31 -35.45 -2.82
CA ASP A 128 -0.92 -34.96 -2.73
C ASP A 128 -0.75 -33.54 -3.30
N HIS A 129 -1.41 -33.23 -4.42
CA HIS A 129 -1.42 -31.87 -4.96
C HIS A 129 -2.09 -30.86 -4.04
N MET A 130 -3.15 -31.27 -3.34
CA MET A 130 -3.81 -30.43 -2.33
C MET A 130 -2.93 -30.18 -1.12
N ASP A 131 -2.34 -31.24 -0.57
CA ASP A 131 -1.51 -31.15 0.63
C ASP A 131 -0.28 -30.28 0.36
N LYS A 132 0.31 -30.40 -0.84
CA LYS A 132 1.36 -29.52 -1.32
C LYS A 132 0.90 -28.07 -1.45
N ALA A 133 -0.29 -27.81 -1.99
CA ALA A 133 -0.82 -26.45 -2.10
C ALA A 133 -1.09 -25.83 -0.71
N VAL A 134 -1.61 -26.60 0.24
CA VAL A 134 -1.81 -26.16 1.63
C VAL A 134 -0.47 -25.86 2.30
N SER A 135 0.54 -26.71 2.12
CA SER A 135 1.89 -26.52 2.66
C SER A 135 2.57 -25.28 2.06
N ASP A 136 2.53 -25.11 0.73
CA ASP A 136 3.05 -23.92 0.04
C ASP A 136 2.36 -22.65 0.56
N TYR A 137 1.04 -22.67 0.74
CA TYR A 137 0.30 -21.50 1.24
C TYR A 137 0.62 -21.18 2.70
N SER A 138 0.73 -22.20 3.55
CA SER A 138 0.98 -22.05 4.98
C SER A 138 2.38 -21.51 5.23
N SER A 139 3.40 -22.06 4.56
CA SER A 139 4.78 -21.57 4.65
C SER A 139 4.93 -20.09 4.24
N ILE A 140 4.21 -19.65 3.20
CA ILE A 140 4.19 -18.22 2.82
C ILE A 140 3.60 -17.37 3.95
N ASN A 141 2.47 -17.78 4.54
CA ASN A 141 1.83 -17.01 5.61
C ASN A 141 2.63 -17.02 6.93
N GLU A 142 3.34 -18.10 7.25
CA GLU A 142 4.20 -18.17 8.44
C GLU A 142 5.34 -17.16 8.38
N SER A 143 5.91 -16.95 7.18
CA SER A 143 6.94 -15.94 6.94
C SER A 143 6.41 -14.53 6.73
N ALA A 144 5.08 -14.34 6.69
CA ALA A 144 4.48 -13.08 6.29
C ALA A 144 4.46 -12.05 7.44
N PRO A 145 4.78 -10.77 7.16
CA PRO A 145 4.61 -9.71 8.14
C PRO A 145 3.12 -9.47 8.44
N ILE A 146 2.83 -9.16 9.70
CA ILE A 146 1.47 -8.98 10.20
C ILE A 146 0.74 -7.87 9.42
N ILE A 147 -0.49 -8.17 8.99
CA ILE A 147 -1.40 -7.21 8.37
C ILE A 147 -2.24 -6.55 9.47
N PRO A 148 -2.23 -5.22 9.62
CA PRO A 148 -3.10 -4.56 10.59
C PRO A 148 -4.59 -4.68 10.22
N ASP A 149 -5.46 -4.88 11.20
CA ASP A 149 -6.92 -5.03 11.00
C ASP A 149 -7.55 -3.86 10.23
N ARG A 150 -7.07 -2.64 10.49
CA ARG A 150 -7.53 -1.44 9.76
C ARG A 150 -7.26 -1.54 8.27
N VAL A 151 -6.16 -2.19 7.87
CA VAL A 151 -5.84 -2.44 6.46
C VAL A 151 -6.71 -3.56 5.92
N PHE A 152 -6.86 -4.64 6.68
CA PHE A 152 -7.73 -5.76 6.32
C PHE A 152 -9.16 -5.30 6.02
N LEU A 153 -9.81 -4.61 6.97
CA LEU A 153 -11.18 -4.12 6.83
C LEU A 153 -11.32 -3.17 5.64
N ARG A 154 -10.36 -2.28 5.44
CA ARG A 154 -10.36 -1.31 4.34
C ARG A 154 -10.25 -1.99 2.97
N GLU A 155 -9.33 -2.94 2.81
CA GLU A 155 -9.17 -3.64 1.53
C GLU A 155 -10.33 -4.60 1.27
N LYS A 156 -10.89 -5.22 2.32
CA LYS A 156 -12.12 -6.01 2.22
C LYS A 156 -13.30 -5.18 1.74
N GLN A 157 -13.51 -4.00 2.32
CA GLN A 157 -14.55 -3.07 1.87
C GLN A 157 -14.33 -2.64 0.41
N ARG A 158 -13.09 -2.32 0.02
CA ARG A 158 -12.74 -1.99 -1.38
C ARG A 158 -13.07 -3.13 -2.33
N LEU A 159 -12.82 -4.38 -1.94
CA LEU A 159 -13.17 -5.55 -2.72
C LEU A 159 -14.70 -5.66 -2.90
N CYS A 160 -15.46 -5.53 -1.83
CA CYS A 160 -16.93 -5.55 -1.90
C CYS A 160 -17.47 -4.47 -2.85
N ILE A 161 -16.95 -3.24 -2.76
CA ILE A 161 -17.33 -2.15 -3.68
C ILE A 161 -17.00 -2.51 -5.13
N LYS A 162 -15.83 -3.09 -5.41
CA LYS A 162 -15.46 -3.51 -6.78
C LYS A 162 -16.40 -4.59 -7.32
N ILE A 163 -16.78 -5.55 -6.49
CA ILE A 163 -17.72 -6.61 -6.88
C ILE A 163 -19.09 -6.00 -7.20
N ASP A 164 -19.58 -5.08 -6.38
CA ASP A 164 -20.86 -4.40 -6.60
C ASP A 164 -20.85 -3.58 -7.91
N VAL A 165 -19.78 -2.82 -8.14
CA VAL A 165 -19.55 -2.10 -9.39
C VAL A 165 -19.55 -3.05 -10.59
N SER A 166 -18.85 -4.19 -10.49
CA SER A 166 -18.79 -5.19 -11.57
C SER A 166 -20.18 -5.73 -11.92
N LYS A 167 -20.95 -6.14 -10.90
CA LYS A 167 -22.34 -6.60 -11.07
C LYS A 167 -23.22 -5.55 -11.72
N LYS A 168 -23.01 -4.27 -11.39
CA LYS A 168 -23.80 -3.18 -11.98
C LYS A 168 -23.40 -2.87 -13.41
N LEU A 169 -22.12 -2.99 -13.75
CA LEU A 169 -21.63 -2.85 -15.13
C LEU A 169 -22.15 -3.97 -16.03
N GLU A 170 -22.25 -5.20 -15.53
CA GLU A 170 -22.86 -6.31 -16.29
C GLU A 170 -24.32 -6.00 -16.68
N GLN A 171 -25.08 -5.36 -15.78
CA GLN A 171 -26.45 -4.93 -16.07
C GLN A 171 -26.51 -3.67 -16.95
N THR A 172 -25.54 -2.76 -16.81
CA THR A 172 -25.52 -1.46 -17.47
C THR A 172 -24.11 -1.13 -17.96
N PRO A 173 -23.71 -1.62 -19.15
CA PRO A 173 -22.32 -1.56 -19.62
C PRO A 173 -21.77 -0.14 -19.78
N HIS A 174 -22.62 0.82 -20.14
CA HIS A 174 -22.22 2.21 -20.38
C HIS A 174 -22.29 3.10 -19.12
N MET A 175 -22.54 2.53 -17.94
CA MET A 175 -22.60 3.30 -16.70
C MET A 175 -21.22 3.84 -16.34
N SER A 176 -21.13 5.13 -16.04
CA SER A 176 -19.89 5.72 -15.55
C SER A 176 -19.59 5.30 -14.10
N VAL A 177 -18.51 4.54 -13.92
CA VAL A 177 -18.08 4.02 -12.62
C VAL A 177 -17.87 5.13 -11.58
N ARG A 178 -17.34 6.29 -12.01
CA ARG A 178 -17.10 7.43 -11.11
C ARG A 178 -18.40 7.99 -10.52
N LEU A 179 -19.44 8.20 -11.34
CA LEU A 179 -20.73 8.71 -10.86
C LEU A 179 -21.41 7.71 -9.93
N TYR A 180 -21.32 6.42 -10.25
CA TYR A 180 -21.86 5.36 -9.40
C TYR A 180 -21.20 5.32 -8.02
N LEU A 181 -19.86 5.41 -7.96
CA LEU A 181 -19.13 5.48 -6.70
C LEU A 181 -19.50 6.72 -5.87
N ILE A 182 -19.69 7.87 -6.53
CA ILE A 182 -20.14 9.10 -5.86
C ILE A 182 -21.55 8.91 -5.28
N LYS A 183 -22.47 8.34 -6.08
CA LYS A 183 -23.84 8.03 -5.64
C LYS A 183 -23.87 7.08 -4.44
N MET A 184 -23.04 6.05 -4.43
CA MET A 184 -22.91 5.13 -3.29
C MET A 184 -22.42 5.85 -2.03
N LYS A 185 -21.39 6.70 -2.15
CA LYS A 185 -20.87 7.46 -1.01
C LYS A 185 -21.91 8.42 -0.44
N LEU A 186 -22.64 9.12 -1.31
CA LEU A 186 -23.73 9.99 -0.90
C LEU A 186 -24.83 9.19 -0.19
N LYS A 187 -25.25 8.05 -0.75
CA LYS A 187 -26.26 7.18 -0.13
C LYS A 187 -25.82 6.73 1.27
N GLN A 188 -24.55 6.34 1.46
CA GLN A 188 -24.03 5.94 2.77
C GLN A 188 -24.06 7.08 3.80
N LEU A 189 -23.74 8.31 3.38
CA LEU A 189 -23.79 9.49 4.25
C LEU A 189 -25.23 9.88 4.64
N PHE A 190 -26.18 9.79 3.70
CA PHE A 190 -27.59 10.11 3.99
C PHE A 190 -28.29 9.01 4.79
N SER A 191 -27.89 7.74 4.62
CA SER A 191 -28.42 6.63 5.42
C SER A 191 -27.83 6.56 6.84
N SER A 192 -26.61 7.07 7.08
CA SER A 192 -26.06 7.13 8.45
C SER A 192 -26.59 8.30 9.29
N ASN A 193 -27.31 9.24 8.68
CA ASN A 193 -27.97 10.37 9.36
C ASN A 193 -29.41 10.07 9.80
N GLN A 194 -29.89 8.83 9.61
CA GLN A 194 -31.24 8.38 10.02
C GLN A 194 -31.21 7.38 11.19
N THR A 195 -30.08 7.27 11.89
CA THR A 195 -29.90 6.50 13.13
C THR A 195 -29.27 7.39 14.19
#